data_AF-A0A519P7L5-F1
#
_entry.id   AF-A0A519P7L5-F1
#
_cell.length_a   1.000
_cell.length_b   1.000
_cell.length_c   1.000
_cell.angle_alpha   90.00
_cell.angle_beta   90.00
_cell.angle_gamma   90.00
#
_symmetry.space_group_name_H-M   'P 1'
#
loop_
_entity.id
_entity.type
_entity.pdbx_description
1 polymer ?
#
loop_
_entity_poly.entity_id
_entity_poly.type
_entity_poly.pdbx_seq_one_letter_code
_entity_poly.pdbx_strand_id
1 'polypeptide(L)'
;YRPPYDWDAMLAALVARGDTVEGRKWRRRLVREIDGAEGLVSVQPGESGRVSVCVETTELKALPGVLARVRRVFDLSADPEAIARDLSADPLLKPLLAARPGIRLPGDWIDEGAEPPNDRLEDDRLSTRAEGWRPWRAYGALHLAVAGIAAADVMERDDAKNAA
;
A
#
# COMPACT_ATOMS: atom_id res chain seq x y z
N TYR A 1 -7.57 -9.68 -6.09
CA TYR A 1 -7.66 -8.82 -4.89
C TYR A 1 -9.11 -8.76 -4.44
N ARG A 2 -9.37 -8.37 -3.19
CA ARG A 2 -10.74 -8.13 -2.70
C ARG A 2 -11.17 -6.70 -3.04
N PRO A 3 -12.26 -6.46 -3.77
CA PRO A 3 -12.82 -5.12 -3.90
C PRO A 3 -13.29 -4.58 -2.54
N PRO A 4 -13.39 -3.25 -2.35
CA PRO A 4 -12.98 -2.19 -3.28
C PRO A 4 -11.46 -2.05 -3.40
N TYR A 5 -11.01 -1.47 -4.51
CA TYR A 5 -9.61 -1.18 -4.78
C TYR A 5 -9.49 0.15 -5.54
N ASP A 6 -8.79 1.11 -4.95
CA ASP A 6 -8.56 2.45 -5.46
C ASP A 6 -7.32 2.46 -6.36
N TRP A 7 -7.52 2.04 -7.60
CA TRP A 7 -6.46 1.92 -8.60
C TRP A 7 -5.82 3.26 -8.94
N ASP A 8 -6.59 4.34 -8.94
CA ASP A 8 -6.06 5.67 -9.28
C ASP A 8 -5.13 6.17 -8.16
N ALA A 9 -5.49 5.96 -6.89
CA ALA A 9 -4.59 6.26 -5.77
C ALA A 9 -3.31 5.41 -5.81
N MET A 10 -3.43 4.11 -6.06
CA MET A 10 -2.26 3.22 -6.17
C MET A 10 -1.32 3.67 -7.29
N LEU A 11 -1.83 3.87 -8.51
CA LEU A 11 -1.01 4.28 -9.65
C LEU A 11 -0.40 5.67 -9.44
N ALA A 12 -1.12 6.62 -8.84
CA ALA A 12 -0.59 7.94 -8.52
C ALA A 12 0.58 7.85 -7.52
N ALA A 13 0.47 7.00 -6.50
CA ALA A 13 1.55 6.79 -5.54
C ALA A 13 2.78 6.11 -6.18
N LEU A 14 2.57 5.14 -7.08
CA LEU A 14 3.67 4.51 -7.84
C LEU A 14 4.38 5.53 -8.74
N VAL A 15 3.63 6.41 -9.42
CA VAL A 15 4.20 7.53 -10.21
C VAL A 15 5.01 8.47 -9.31
N ALA A 16 4.48 8.85 -8.15
CA ALA A 16 5.18 9.72 -7.20
C ALA A 16 6.48 9.09 -6.67
N ARG A 17 6.54 7.76 -6.58
CA ARG A 17 7.76 6.99 -6.24
C ARG A 17 8.78 6.90 -7.40
N GLY A 18 8.40 7.32 -8.61
CA GLY A 18 9.24 7.28 -9.81
C GLY A 18 9.06 6.03 -10.67
N ASP A 19 8.02 5.22 -10.42
CA ASP A 19 7.73 4.08 -11.28
C ASP A 19 7.17 4.53 -12.65
N THR A 20 7.39 3.70 -13.68
CA THR A 20 6.87 3.95 -15.02
C THR A 20 5.41 3.51 -15.15
N VAL A 21 4.50 4.47 -15.32
CA VAL A 21 3.08 4.21 -15.57
C VAL A 21 2.64 4.94 -16.85
N GLU A 22 2.12 4.20 -17.81
CA GLU A 22 1.51 4.74 -19.04
C GLU A 22 0.01 4.45 -19.02
N GLY A 23 -0.82 5.50 -18.94
CA GLY A 23 -2.26 5.34 -18.72
C GLY A 23 -2.54 4.62 -17.41
N ARG A 24 -3.08 3.40 -17.47
CA ARG A 24 -3.32 2.53 -16.29
C ARG A 24 -2.43 1.30 -16.25
N LYS A 25 -1.30 1.33 -16.96
CA LYS A 25 -0.36 0.22 -17.07
C LYS A 25 0.97 0.60 -16.43
N TRP A 26 1.25 0.00 -15.28
CA TRP A 26 2.55 0.07 -14.62
C TRP A 26 3.51 -0.93 -15.28
N ARG A 27 4.78 -0.55 -15.41
CA ARG A 27 5.83 -1.38 -16.01
C ARG A 27 7.11 -1.35 -15.20
N ARG A 28 7.81 -2.49 -15.20
CA ARG A 28 9.14 -2.61 -14.60
C ARG A 28 9.99 -3.60 -15.37
N ARG A 29 11.27 -3.25 -15.56
CA ARG A 29 12.28 -4.16 -16.12
C ARG A 29 12.68 -5.19 -15.06
N LEU A 30 12.72 -6.45 -15.45
CA LEU A 30 13.27 -7.52 -14.62
C LEU A 30 14.80 -7.54 -14.74
N VAL A 31 15.48 -7.70 -13.62
CA VAL A 31 16.94 -7.69 -13.50
C VAL A 31 17.40 -9.06 -13.03
N ARG A 32 18.35 -9.70 -13.71
CA ARG A 32 18.73 -11.10 -13.45
C ARG A 32 19.13 -11.36 -12.00
N GLU A 33 19.88 -10.45 -11.40
CA GLU A 33 20.41 -10.55 -10.05
C GLU A 33 19.32 -10.49 -8.97
N ILE A 34 18.20 -9.83 -9.27
CA ILE A 34 17.07 -9.63 -8.33
C ILE A 34 15.95 -10.62 -8.65
N ASP A 35 15.60 -10.73 -9.93
CA ASP A 35 14.41 -11.43 -10.39
C ASP A 35 14.70 -12.86 -10.86
N GLY A 36 15.97 -13.25 -10.96
CA GLY A 36 16.39 -14.53 -11.55
C GLY A 36 16.16 -14.61 -13.07
N ALA A 37 15.77 -13.49 -13.69
CA ALA A 37 15.47 -13.37 -15.10
C ALA A 37 15.64 -11.92 -15.59
N GLU A 38 15.87 -11.77 -16.89
CA GLU A 38 15.76 -10.49 -17.58
C GLU A 38 14.44 -10.47 -18.36
N GLY A 39 13.84 -9.29 -18.46
CA GLY A 39 12.54 -9.18 -19.09
C GLY A 39 11.79 -7.91 -18.72
N LEU A 40 10.48 -7.95 -18.95
CA LEU A 40 9.58 -6.87 -18.61
C LEU A 40 8.35 -7.46 -17.92
N VAL A 41 7.95 -6.86 -16.80
CA VAL A 41 6.64 -7.10 -16.20
C VAL A 41 5.78 -5.86 -16.38
N SER A 42 4.51 -6.08 -16.67
CA SER A 42 3.51 -5.02 -16.68
C SER A 42 2.24 -5.44 -15.95
N VAL A 43 1.63 -4.47 -15.28
CA VAL A 43 0.47 -4.68 -14.42
C VAL A 43 -0.56 -3.61 -14.72
N GLN A 44 -1.82 -4.02 -14.87
CA GLN A 44 -2.95 -3.12 -15.08
C GLN A 44 -4.22 -3.68 -14.42
N PRO A 45 -5.23 -2.85 -14.14
CA PRO A 45 -6.53 -3.32 -13.67
C PRO A 45 -7.10 -4.35 -14.65
N GLY A 46 -7.63 -5.45 -14.11
CA GLY A 46 -8.40 -6.43 -14.86
C GLY A 46 -9.90 -6.24 -14.65
N GLU A 47 -10.65 -7.32 -14.85
CA GLU A 47 -12.04 -7.42 -14.40
C GLU A 47 -12.17 -7.22 -12.88
N SER A 48 -13.40 -7.03 -12.38
CA SER A 48 -13.64 -6.82 -10.95
C SER A 48 -12.97 -7.89 -10.08
N GLY A 49 -12.17 -7.46 -9.09
CA GLY A 49 -11.41 -8.33 -8.19
C GLY A 49 -10.16 -8.98 -8.82
N ARG A 50 -9.84 -8.67 -10.08
CA ARG A 50 -8.71 -9.27 -10.81
C ARG A 50 -7.71 -8.22 -11.27
N VAL A 51 -6.45 -8.63 -11.32
CA VAL A 51 -5.36 -7.86 -11.91
C VAL A 51 -4.90 -8.56 -13.19
N SER A 52 -4.57 -7.81 -14.22
CA SER A 52 -3.92 -8.34 -15.41
C SER A 52 -2.41 -8.13 -15.29
N VAL A 53 -1.65 -9.22 -15.40
CA VAL A 53 -0.19 -9.22 -15.34
C VAL A 53 0.34 -9.86 -16.60
N CYS A 54 1.22 -9.16 -17.31
CA CYS A 54 1.94 -9.69 -18.46
C CYS A 54 3.43 -9.70 -18.13
N VAL A 55 4.07 -10.85 -18.31
CA VAL A 55 5.50 -11.04 -18.07
C VAL A 55 6.14 -11.54 -19.36
N GLU A 56 7.08 -10.75 -19.86
CA GLU A 56 7.91 -11.08 -21.01
C GLU A 56 9.28 -11.51 -20.46
N THR A 57 9.59 -12.80 -20.53
CA THR A 57 10.83 -13.38 -20.01
C THR A 57 11.19 -14.64 -20.78
N THR A 58 12.49 -14.95 -20.85
CA THR A 58 12.99 -16.22 -21.37
C THR A 58 13.08 -17.31 -20.29
N GLU A 59 12.89 -16.94 -19.01
CA GLU A 59 13.10 -17.83 -17.86
C GLU A 59 11.82 -17.98 -17.04
N LEU A 60 11.00 -18.97 -17.39
CA LEU A 60 9.68 -19.22 -16.75
C LEU A 60 9.78 -19.58 -15.26
N LYS A 61 10.91 -20.14 -14.83
CA LYS A 61 11.17 -20.45 -13.41
C LYS A 61 11.14 -19.22 -12.49
N ALA A 62 11.30 -18.02 -13.04
CA ALA A 62 11.24 -16.76 -12.28
C ALA A 62 9.80 -16.28 -12.01
N LEU A 63 8.80 -16.80 -12.73
CA LEU A 63 7.42 -16.33 -12.66
C LEU A 63 6.82 -16.33 -11.25
N PRO A 64 7.01 -17.36 -10.39
CA PRO A 64 6.47 -17.34 -9.04
C PRO A 64 6.98 -16.15 -8.20
N GLY A 65 8.29 -15.85 -8.29
CA GLY A 65 8.92 -14.73 -7.60
C GLY A 65 8.41 -13.38 -8.10
N VAL A 66 8.35 -13.21 -9.42
CA VAL A 66 7.80 -12.00 -10.07
C VAL A 66 6.35 -11.76 -9.64
N LEU A 67 5.51 -12.79 -9.64
CA LEU A 67 4.11 -12.68 -9.21
C LEU A 67 3.97 -12.42 -7.71
N ALA A 68 4.88 -12.92 -6.87
CA ALA A 68 4.91 -12.60 -5.44
C ALA A 68 5.24 -11.12 -5.21
N ARG A 69 6.23 -10.57 -5.94
CA ARG A 69 6.57 -9.14 -5.87
C ARG A 69 5.44 -8.26 -6.40
N VAL A 70 4.77 -8.64 -7.50
CA VAL A 70 3.55 -7.94 -7.97
C VAL A 70 2.47 -7.91 -6.88
N ARG A 71 2.23 -9.03 -6.18
CA ARG A 71 1.24 -9.06 -5.09
C ARG A 71 1.60 -8.10 -3.95
N ARG A 72 2.89 -7.94 -3.65
CA ARG A 72 3.38 -7.00 -2.62
C ARG A 72 3.26 -5.55 -3.08
N VAL A 73 3.78 -5.22 -4.26
CA VAL A 73 3.74 -3.84 -4.80
C VAL A 73 2.33 -3.29 -4.85
N PHE A 74 1.37 -4.11 -5.28
CA PHE A 74 -0.02 -3.70 -5.41
C PHE A 74 -0.88 -4.07 -4.18
N ASP A 75 -0.29 -4.58 -3.10
CA ASP A 75 -0.98 -5.02 -1.88
C ASP A 75 -2.30 -5.79 -2.16
N LEU A 76 -2.17 -6.80 -3.02
CA LEU A 76 -3.30 -7.56 -3.56
C LEU A 76 -3.91 -8.53 -2.54
N SER A 77 -3.20 -8.76 -1.43
CA SER A 77 -3.58 -9.66 -0.35
C SER A 77 -4.37 -8.96 0.76
N ALA A 78 -4.35 -7.62 0.82
CA ALA A 78 -5.06 -6.89 1.86
C ALA A 78 -6.57 -7.17 1.86
N ASP A 79 -7.10 -7.26 3.09
CA ASP A 79 -8.51 -7.44 3.40
C ASP A 79 -9.12 -6.10 3.84
N PRO A 80 -9.77 -5.35 2.91
CA PRO A 80 -10.28 -4.03 3.21
C PRO A 80 -11.39 -4.05 4.27
N GLU A 81 -12.12 -5.16 4.42
CA GLU A 81 -13.17 -5.29 5.44
C GLU A 81 -12.57 -5.43 6.84
N ALA A 82 -11.50 -6.21 6.97
CA ALA A 82 -10.77 -6.34 8.24
C ALA A 82 -10.11 -5.02 8.65
N ILE A 83 -9.44 -4.35 7.72
CA ILE A 83 -8.82 -3.05 7.95
C ILE A 83 -9.87 -2.03 8.41
N ALA A 84 -10.99 -1.94 7.69
CA ALA A 84 -12.05 -1.00 8.01
C ALA A 84 -12.68 -1.29 9.38
N ARG A 85 -12.95 -2.56 9.70
CA ARG A 85 -13.52 -2.97 10.99
C ARG A 85 -12.64 -2.54 12.16
N ASP A 86 -11.35 -2.81 12.07
CA ASP A 86 -10.43 -2.61 13.19
C ASP A 86 -10.07 -1.13 13.35
N LEU A 87 -9.76 -0.43 12.26
CA LEU A 87 -9.39 0.99 12.30
C LEU A 87 -10.58 1.93 12.57
N SER A 88 -11.83 1.49 12.32
CA SER A 88 -13.02 2.32 12.63
C SER A 88 -13.26 2.52 14.13
N ALA A 89 -12.54 1.82 15.00
CA ALA A 89 -12.54 2.10 16.44
C ALA A 89 -11.94 3.47 16.75
N ASP A 90 -11.07 3.99 15.88
CA ASP A 90 -10.53 5.35 15.97
C ASP A 90 -11.52 6.35 15.34
N PRO A 91 -12.07 7.31 16.11
CA PRO A 91 -13.04 8.29 15.59
C PRO A 91 -12.48 9.21 14.49
N LEU A 92 -11.17 9.45 14.45
CA LEU A 92 -10.52 10.23 13.41
C LEU A 92 -10.41 9.43 12.11
N LEU A 93 -10.08 8.14 12.20
CA LEU A 93 -9.93 7.28 11.01
C LEU A 93 -11.27 6.82 10.43
N LYS A 94 -12.29 6.59 11.26
CA LYS A 94 -13.63 6.14 10.83
C LYS A 94 -14.20 6.91 9.62
N PRO A 95 -14.27 8.25 9.60
CA PRO A 95 -14.75 8.98 8.43
C PRO A 95 -13.80 8.89 7.22
N LEU A 96 -12.48 8.77 7.43
CA LEU A 96 -11.49 8.66 6.35
C LEU A 96 -11.56 7.31 5.64
N LEU A 97 -11.80 6.23 6.40
CA LEU A 97 -12.03 4.89 5.86
C LEU A 97 -13.28 4.85 5.00
N ALA A 98 -14.37 5.48 5.46
CA ALA A 98 -15.62 5.57 4.72
C ALA A 98 -15.47 6.39 3.43
N ALA A 99 -14.66 7.45 3.45
CA ALA A 99 -14.42 8.30 2.28
C ALA A 99 -13.64 7.55 1.18
N ARG A 100 -12.70 6.68 1.55
CA ARG A 100 -11.81 5.99 0.59
C ARG A 100 -11.55 4.52 0.95
N PRO A 101 -12.57 3.64 0.87
CA PRO A 101 -12.48 2.26 1.38
C PRO A 101 -11.57 1.35 0.55
N GLY A 102 -11.16 1.76 -0.65
CA GLY A 102 -10.34 0.98 -1.57
C GLY A 102 -8.85 1.29 -1.54
N ILE A 103 -8.40 2.24 -0.73
CA ILE A 103 -6.98 2.62 -0.64
C ILE A 103 -6.12 1.40 -0.28
N ARG A 104 -4.89 1.36 -0.81
CA ARG A 104 -3.90 0.31 -0.57
C ARG A 104 -2.52 0.90 -0.36
N LEU A 105 -1.67 0.16 0.34
CA LEU A 105 -0.27 0.50 0.54
C LEU A 105 0.54 0.10 -0.70
N PRO A 106 1.24 1.03 -1.38
CA PRO A 106 2.19 0.67 -2.42
C PRO A 106 3.39 -0.03 -1.77
N GLY A 107 3.48 -1.34 -1.92
CA GLY A 107 4.60 -2.12 -1.39
C GLY A 107 5.84 -2.01 -2.27
N ASP A 108 6.96 -2.52 -1.78
CA ASP A 108 8.24 -2.49 -2.50
C ASP A 108 8.49 -3.74 -3.36
N TRP A 109 9.34 -3.57 -4.37
CA TRP A 109 9.87 -4.66 -5.18
C TRP A 109 11.14 -5.23 -4.51
N ILE A 110 10.96 -5.99 -3.43
CA ILE A 110 12.05 -6.62 -2.67
C ILE A 110 11.88 -8.13 -2.55
N ASP A 111 12.96 -8.81 -2.17
CA ASP A 111 13.01 -10.25 -1.95
C ASP A 111 12.40 -10.67 -0.60
N GLU A 112 11.97 -11.92 -0.53
CA GLU A 112 11.55 -12.54 0.72
C GLU A 112 12.78 -12.69 1.64
N GLY A 113 12.83 -11.92 2.73
CA GLY A 113 13.96 -11.90 3.67
C GLY A 113 14.86 -10.67 3.60
N ALA A 114 14.67 -9.77 2.64
CA ALA A 114 15.19 -8.41 2.77
C ALA A 114 14.50 -7.75 3.97
N GLU A 115 15.27 -7.12 4.86
CA GLU A 115 14.71 -6.41 6.01
C GLU A 115 13.76 -5.33 5.45
N PRO A 116 12.46 -5.39 5.76
CA PRO A 116 11.53 -4.39 5.27
C PRO A 116 11.94 -3.03 5.82
N PRO A 117 11.63 -1.92 5.11
CA PRO A 117 11.77 -0.59 5.68
C PRO A 117 11.14 -0.57 7.06
N ASN A 118 11.81 0.05 8.03
CA ASN A 118 11.31 0.13 9.39
C ASN A 118 9.97 0.88 9.40
N ASP A 119 8.87 0.17 9.66
CA ASP A 119 7.51 0.72 9.76
C ASP A 119 7.31 1.67 10.97
N ARG A 120 8.38 1.97 11.72
CA ARG A 120 8.33 2.96 12.79
C ARG A 120 8.05 4.32 12.19
N LEU A 121 6.91 4.87 12.57
CA LEU A 121 6.58 6.27 12.37
C LEU A 121 7.65 7.11 13.05
N GLU A 122 8.31 8.00 12.29
CA GLU A 122 9.45 8.81 12.76
C GLU A 122 9.09 9.78 13.89
N ASP A 123 7.79 9.97 14.14
CA ASP A 123 7.25 10.78 15.23
C ASP A 123 6.85 9.89 16.42
N ASP A 124 7.58 10.01 17.54
CA ASP A 124 7.38 9.27 18.80
C ASP A 124 5.95 9.37 19.36
N ARG A 125 5.21 10.45 19.05
CA ARG A 125 3.85 10.66 19.57
C ARG A 125 2.79 10.08 18.65
N LEU A 126 2.95 10.19 17.33
CA LEU A 126 2.14 9.44 16.37
C LEU A 126 2.31 7.93 16.60
N SER A 127 3.52 7.50 16.96
CA SER A 127 3.83 6.12 17.36
C SER A 127 2.92 5.62 18.50
N THR A 128 2.63 6.45 19.51
CA THR A 128 1.76 6.07 20.65
C THR A 128 0.30 5.86 20.23
N ARG A 129 -0.29 6.77 19.43
CA ARG A 129 -1.65 6.57 18.92
C ARG A 129 -1.72 5.37 17.98
N ALA A 130 -0.70 5.22 17.13
CA ALA A 130 -0.61 4.12 16.17
C ALA A 130 -0.47 2.75 16.85
N GLU A 131 -0.05 2.64 18.11
CA GLU A 131 -0.17 1.38 18.87
C GLU A 131 -1.61 0.87 18.93
N GLY A 132 -2.61 1.76 19.00
CA GLY A 132 -4.03 1.40 18.95
C GLY A 132 -4.49 0.91 17.58
N TRP A 133 -3.69 1.10 16.52
CA TRP A 133 -4.02 0.69 15.15
C TRP A 133 -3.46 -0.67 14.79
N ARG A 134 -2.82 -1.40 15.71
CA ARG A 134 -2.27 -2.73 15.42
C ARG A 134 -3.34 -3.70 14.91
N PRO A 135 -3.04 -4.53 13.89
CA PRO A 135 -1.78 -4.60 13.13
C PRO A 135 -1.68 -3.59 11.97
N TRP A 136 -2.71 -2.79 11.72
CA TRP A 136 -2.92 -1.92 10.54
C TRP A 136 -2.29 -0.52 10.64
N ARG A 137 -1.17 -0.34 11.34
CA ARG A 137 -0.57 1.00 11.55
C ARG A 137 -0.31 1.76 10.26
N ALA A 138 0.28 1.09 9.27
CA ALA A 138 0.58 1.67 7.98
C ALA A 138 -0.68 2.13 7.23
N TYR A 139 -1.79 1.41 7.37
CA TYR A 139 -3.08 1.82 6.81
C TYR A 139 -3.64 3.06 7.51
N GLY A 140 -3.57 3.14 8.84
CA GLY A 140 -3.97 4.34 9.58
C GLY A 140 -3.19 5.58 9.13
N ALA A 141 -1.85 5.45 9.04
CA ALA A 141 -0.99 6.52 8.54
C ALA A 141 -1.31 6.92 7.09
N LEU A 142 -1.55 5.94 6.20
CA LEU A 142 -1.91 6.18 4.81
C LEU A 142 -3.23 6.96 4.68
N HIS A 143 -4.25 6.61 5.47
CA HIS A 143 -5.53 7.33 5.45
C HIS A 143 -5.38 8.79 5.90
N LEU A 144 -4.54 9.06 6.91
CA LEU A 144 -4.23 10.43 7.34
C LEU A 144 -3.49 11.20 6.25
N ALA A 145 -2.45 10.60 5.66
CA ALA A 145 -1.65 11.22 4.61
C ALA A 145 -2.50 11.57 3.38
N VAL A 146 -3.37 10.65 2.93
CA VAL A 146 -4.27 10.90 1.78
C VAL A 146 -5.33 11.97 2.11
N ALA A 147 -5.71 12.10 3.38
CA ALA A 147 -6.59 13.17 3.83
C ALA A 147 -5.86 14.52 4.02
N GLY A 148 -4.54 14.57 3.79
CA GLY A 148 -3.73 15.78 4.01
C GLY A 148 -3.60 16.17 5.48
N ILE A 149 -3.83 15.23 6.41
CA ILE A 149 -3.74 15.46 7.84
C ILE A 149 -2.30 15.16 8.27
N ALA A 150 -1.55 16.20 8.67
CA ALA A 150 -0.20 16.01 9.17
C ALA A 150 -0.24 15.33 10.55
N ALA A 151 0.83 14.62 10.91
CA ALA A 151 0.99 14.05 12.24
C ALA A 151 0.78 15.11 13.34
N ALA A 152 1.29 16.33 13.11
CA ALA A 152 1.12 17.48 13.99
C ALA A 152 -0.36 17.89 14.22
N ASP A 153 -1.22 17.82 13.20
CA ASP A 153 -2.64 18.20 13.31
C ASP A 153 -3.47 17.16 14.07
N VAL A 154 -3.00 15.90 14.09
CA VAL A 154 -3.59 14.84 14.92
C VAL A 154 -3.36 15.15 16.40
N MET A 155 -2.20 15.73 16.73
CA MET A 155 -1.80 16.04 18.11
C MET A 155 -2.69 17.10 18.75
N GLU A 156 -2.94 18.22 18.07
CA GLU A 156 -3.76 19.32 18.63
C GLU A 156 -5.20 18.87 18.96
N ARG A 157 -5.74 17.93 18.19
CA ARG A 157 -7.10 17.41 18.37
C ARG A 157 -7.23 16.46 19.56
N ASP A 158 -6.18 15.68 19.85
CA ASP A 158 -6.17 14.77 20.99
C ASP A 158 -5.99 15.51 22.31
N ASP A 159 -5.10 16.51 22.35
CA ASP A 159 -4.91 17.34 23.54
C ASP A 159 -6.19 18.13 23.89
N ALA A 160 -6.85 18.70 22.87
CA ALA A 160 -8.13 19.38 23.06
C ALA A 160 -9.25 18.44 23.56
N LYS A 161 -9.21 17.15 23.18
CA LYS A 161 -10.20 16.16 23.62
C LYS A 161 -9.92 15.60 25.01
N ASN A 162 -8.65 15.48 25.41
CA ASN A 162 -8.27 15.02 26.76
C ASN A 162 -8.38 16.13 27.82
N ALA A 163 -8.37 17.39 27.40
CA ALA A 163 -8.54 18.56 28.29
C ALA A 163 -10.01 18.96 28.54
N ALA A 164 -10.97 18.30 27.89
CA ALA A 164 -12.41 18.55 27.98
C ALA A 164 -13.15 17.40 28.70
#